data_AF-A0A3D3PPU4-F1
#
_entry.id   AF-A0A3D3PPU4-F1
#
_cell.length_a   1.000
_cell.length_b   1.000
_cell.length_c   1.000
_cell.angle_alpha   90.00
_cell.angle_beta   90.00
_cell.angle_gamma   90.00
#
_symmetry.space_group_name_H-M   'P 1'
#
loop_
_entity.id
_entity.type
_entity.pdbx_description
1 polymer ?
#
loop_
_entity_poly.entity_id
_entity_poly.type
_entity_poly.pdbx_seq_one_letter_code
_entity_poly.pdbx_strand_id
1 'polypeptide(L)' 'MASATEGLAGWLRLEQTSGVGPDTARKLLSAFGMPENILAAGFSALRQVVSERVAQALSGPPTSDTLELIERTAAWAE' A
#
# COMPACT_ATOMS: atom_id res chain seq x y z
N MET A 1 -14.75 -8.99 -7.40
CA MET A 1 -14.60 -8.89 -5.94
C MET A 1 -13.22 -9.43 -5.64
N ALA A 2 -12.27 -8.57 -5.24
CA ALA A 2 -10.97 -9.06 -4.78
C ALA A 2 -11.21 -10.06 -3.64
N SER A 3 -10.50 -11.17 -3.63
CA SER A 3 -10.53 -12.10 -2.51
C SER A 3 -10.20 -11.35 -1.22
N ALA A 4 -10.74 -11.76 -0.06
CA ALA A 4 -10.43 -11.13 1.22
C ALA A 4 -8.91 -11.03 1.46
N THR A 5 -8.15 -11.99 0.93
CA THR A 5 -6.67 -12.04 0.95
C THR A 5 -6.00 -10.97 0.08
N GLU A 6 -6.57 -10.66 -1.09
CA GLU A 6 -6.03 -9.60 -1.98
C GLU A 6 -6.20 -8.22 -1.34
N GLY A 7 -7.39 -7.96 -0.77
CA GLY A 7 -7.63 -6.74 -0.01
C GLY A 7 -6.69 -6.59 1.18
N LEU A 8 -6.45 -7.68 1.92
CA LEU A 8 -5.50 -7.71 3.04
C LEU A 8 -4.07 -7.37 2.59
N ALA A 9 -3.61 -7.95 1.48
CA ALA A 9 -2.27 -7.68 0.96
C ALA A 9 -2.06 -6.19 0.61
N GLY A 10 -3.07 -5.55 -0.01
CA GLY A 10 -3.04 -4.12 -0.30
C GLY A 10 -2.93 -3.26 0.96
N TRP A 11 -3.70 -3.58 2.00
CA TRP A 11 -3.65 -2.88 3.29
C TRP A 11 -2.31 -3.04 4.00
N LEU A 12 -1.78 -4.27 4.06
CA LEU A 12 -0.47 -4.53 4.66
C LEU A 12 0.63 -3.77 3.93
N ARG A 13 0.63 -3.77 2.59
CA ARG A 13 1.64 -3.01 1.84
C ARG A 13 1.57 -1.51 2.10
N LEU A 14 0.37 -0.94 2.21
CA LEU A 14 0.19 0.49 2.50
C LEU A 14 0.78 0.85 3.88
N GLU A 15 0.42 0.09 4.93
CA GLU A 15 0.87 0.35 6.30
C GLU A 15 2.37 0.08 6.50
N GLN A 16 2.94 -0.92 5.81
CA GLN A 16 4.37 -1.23 5.90
C GLN A 16 5.25 -0.31 5.06
N THR A 17 4.68 0.62 4.28
CA THR A 17 5.47 1.54 3.46
C THR A 17 6.15 2.62 4.30
N SER A 18 7.48 2.68 4.23
CA SER A 18 8.27 3.69 4.96
C SER A 18 7.82 5.12 4.64
N GLY A 19 7.44 5.87 5.68
CA GLY A 19 6.97 7.25 5.58
C GLY A 19 5.46 7.39 5.34
N VAL A 20 4.73 6.29 5.22
CA VAL A 20 3.27 6.28 5.32
C VAL A 20 2.89 6.15 6.78
N GLY A 21 2.49 7.27 7.39
CA GLY A 21 1.81 7.28 8.69
C GLY A 21 0.29 7.47 8.53
N PRO A 22 -0.47 7.54 9.63
CA PRO A 22 -1.94 7.60 9.59
C PRO A 22 -2.51 8.76 8.76
N ASP A 23 -1.90 9.94 8.83
CA ASP A 23 -2.32 11.11 8.03
C ASP A 23 -2.03 10.94 6.54
N THR A 24 -0.87 10.38 6.20
CA THR A 24 -0.49 10.09 4.81
C THR A 24 -1.41 9.01 4.22
N ALA A 25 -1.66 7.93 4.97
CA ALA A 25 -2.59 6.88 4.58
C ALA A 25 -3.98 7.46 4.31
N ARG A 26 -4.52 8.28 5.21
CA ARG A 26 -5.84 8.91 5.03
C ARG A 26 -5.90 9.81 3.80
N LYS A 27 -4.86 10.60 3.52
CA LYS A 27 -4.78 11.43 2.31
C LYS A 27 -4.79 10.58 1.04
N LEU A 28 -4.00 9.51 1.00
CA LEU A 28 -3.96 8.59 -0.12
C LEU A 28 -5.31 7.91 -0.34
N LEU A 29 -5.93 7.39 0.72
CA LEU A 29 -7.23 6.73 0.66
C LEU A 29 -8.32 7.71 0.21
N SER A 30 -8.27 8.97 0.65
CA SER A 30 -9.21 10.00 0.19
C SER A 30 -9.03 10.35 -1.29
N ALA A 31 -7.82 10.25 -1.84
CA ALA A 31 -7.52 10.60 -3.22
C ALA A 31 -7.75 9.44 -4.21
N PHE A 32 -7.43 8.21 -3.81
CA PHE A 32 -7.40 7.04 -4.69
C PHE A 32 -8.40 5.94 -4.31
N GLY A 33 -9.00 6.02 -3.13
CA GLY A 33 -9.91 4.99 -2.62
C GLY A 33 -9.16 3.85 -1.95
N MET A 34 -9.26 2.64 -2.50
CA MET A 34 -8.68 1.44 -1.88
C MET A 34 -7.15 1.36 -2.06
N PRO A 35 -6.43 0.62 -1.19
CA PRO A 35 -4.99 0.40 -1.33
C PRO A 35 -4.57 -0.11 -2.71
N GLU A 36 -5.33 -1.01 -3.31
CA GLU A 36 -5.13 -1.52 -4.68
C GLU A 36 -4.93 -0.38 -5.69
N ASN A 37 -5.79 0.64 -5.62
CA ASN A 37 -5.77 1.78 -6.51
C ASN A 37 -4.57 2.68 -6.24
N ILE A 38 -4.19 2.86 -4.98
CA ILE A 38 -3.01 3.62 -4.57
C ILE A 38 -1.76 2.98 -5.18
N LEU A 39 -1.64 1.65 -5.05
CA LEU A 39 -0.49 0.89 -5.53
C LEU A 39 -0.43 0.80 -7.06
N ALA A 40 -1.56 0.97 -7.75
CA ALA A 40 -1.67 1.02 -9.21
C ALA A 40 -1.52 2.44 -9.81
N ALA A 41 -1.67 3.51 -9.01
CA ALA A 41 -1.70 4.90 -9.49
C ALA A 41 -0.39 5.38 -10.14
N GLY A 42 0.74 4.74 -9.81
CA GLY A 42 2.06 5.07 -10.31
C GLY A 42 2.64 6.36 -9.73
N PHE A 43 3.94 6.58 -9.96
CA PHE A 43 4.72 7.61 -9.27
C PHE A 43 4.17 9.03 -9.46
N SER A 44 3.89 9.45 -10.69
CA SER A 44 3.48 10.82 -11.00
C SER A 44 2.16 11.22 -10.34
N ALA A 45 1.20 10.28 -10.25
CA ALA A 45 -0.08 10.53 -9.59
C ALA A 45 0.10 10.60 -8.07
N LEU A 46 0.87 9.68 -7.49
CA LEU A 46 1.17 9.67 -6.05
C LEU A 46 1.86 10.97 -5.61
N ARG A 47 2.79 11.50 -6.42
CA ARG A 47 3.49 12.77 -6.15
C ARG A 47 2.60 14.00 -6.01
N GLN A 48 1.36 13.95 -6.48
CA GLN A 48 0.40 15.05 -6.28
C GLN A 48 -0.14 15.09 -4.85
N VAL A 49 -0.02 13.98 -4.10
CA VAL A 49 -0.64 13.81 -2.78
C VAL A 49 0.40 13.65 -1.66
N VAL A 50 1.56 13.06 -1.97
CA VAL A 50 2.59 12.71 -0.98
C VAL A 50 3.99 13.15 -1.42
N SER A 51 4.95 13.05 -0.49
CA SER A 51 6.35 13.39 -0.75
C SER A 51 7.00 12.46 -1.79
N GLU A 52 8.11 12.91 -2.37
CA GLU A 52 8.92 12.13 -3.31
C GLU A 52 9.26 10.73 -2.82
N ARG A 53 9.77 10.68 -1.59
CA ARG A 53 10.22 9.45 -0.96
C ARG A 53 9.08 8.45 -0.82
N VAL A 54 7.89 8.91 -0.40
CA VAL A 54 6.73 8.03 -0.21
C VAL A 54 6.19 7.57 -1.57
N ALA A 55 6.13 8.44 -2.56
CA ALA A 55 5.68 8.06 -3.90
C ALA A 55 6.62 7.04 -4.55
N GLN A 56 7.95 7.19 -4.38
CA GLN A 56 8.93 6.19 -4.81
C GLN A 56 8.72 4.85 -4.09
N ALA A 57 8.55 4.87 -2.77
CA ALA A 57 8.36 3.65 -2.00
C ALA A 57 7.06 2.90 -2.38
N LEU A 58 5.96 3.62 -2.61
CA LEU A 58 4.69 3.02 -3.05
C LEU A 58 4.71 2.51 -4.49
N SER A 59 5.45 3.19 -5.38
CA SER A 59 5.55 2.79 -6.80
C SER A 59 6.53 1.64 -7.02
N GLY A 60 7.49 1.47 -6.11
CA GLY A 60 8.44 0.37 -6.15
C GLY A 60 7.83 -0.96 -5.70
N PRO A 61 8.52 -2.09 -5.97
CA PRO A 61 8.12 -3.38 -5.42
C PRO A 61 8.13 -3.34 -3.88
N PRO A 62 7.23 -4.10 -3.20
CA PRO A 62 7.28 -4.25 -1.76
C PRO A 62 8.61 -4.89 -1.33
N THR A 63 9.03 -4.61 -0.09
CA THR A 63 10.22 -5.24 0.47
C THR A 63 9.97 -6.73 0.73
N SER A 64 11.03 -7.53 0.80
CA SER A 64 10.94 -8.95 1.16
C SER A 64 10.21 -9.16 2.49
N ASP A 65 10.50 -8.33 3.50
CA ASP A 65 9.82 -8.39 4.81
C ASP A 65 8.31 -8.14 4.69
N THR A 66 7.90 -7.23 3.80
CA THR A 66 6.48 -6.95 3.54
C THR A 66 5.81 -8.14 2.84
N LEU A 67 6.49 -8.76 1.87
CA LEU A 67 6.01 -9.96 1.20
C LEU A 67 5.82 -11.12 2.18
N GLU A 68 6.82 -11.36 3.04
CA GLU A 68 6.75 -12.40 4.08
C GLU A 68 5.61 -12.13 5.07
N LEU A 69 5.40 -10.87 5.46
CA LEU A 69 4.28 -10.50 6.33
C LEU A 69 2.93 -10.77 5.65
N ILE A 70 2.79 -10.43 4.37
CA ILE A 70 1.57 -10.68 3.61
C ILE A 70 1.28 -12.18 3.56
N GLU A 71 2.28 -13.00 3.21
CA GLU A 71 2.14 -14.46 3.15
C GLU A 71 1.75 -15.05 4.51
N ARG A 72 2.44 -14.65 5.58
CA ARG A 72 2.14 -15.13 6.94
C ARG A 72 0.76 -14.72 7.42
N THR A 73 0.32 -13.51 7.10
CA THR A 73 -0.99 -13.01 7.53
C THR A 73 -2.11 -13.63 6.70
N ALA A 74 -1.87 -13.90 5.41
CA ALA A 74 -2.78 -14.65 4.57
C ALA A 74 -3.01 -16.07 5.14
N ALA A 75 -1.93 -16.80 5.46
CA ALA A 75 -2.02 -18.14 6.05
C ALA A 75 -2.70 -18.16 7.44
N TRP A 76 -2.63 -17.07 8.20
CA TRP A 76 -3.37 -16.93 9.46
C TRP A 76 -4.87 -16.72 9.28
N ALA A 77 -5.28 -16.05 8.19
CA ALA A 77 -6.66 -15.67 7.92
C ALA A 77 -7.48 -16.77 7.20
N GLU A 78 -6.82 -17.84 6.75
CA GLU A 78 -7.42 -19.08 6.24
C GLU A 78 -8.03 -19.93 7.37
#